data_AF-A0A2S9FVP0-F1
#
_entry.id   AF-A0A2S9FVP0-F1
#
_cell.length_a   1.000
_cell.length_b   1.000
_cell.length_c   1.000
_cell.angle_alpha   90.00
_cell.angle_beta   90.00
_cell.angle_gamma   90.00
#
_symmetry.space_group_name_H-M   'P 1'
#
loop_
_entity.id
_entity.type
_entity.pdbx_description
1 polymer ?
#
loop_
_entity_poly.entity_id
_entity_poly.type
_entity_poly.pdbx_seq_one_letter_code
_entity_poly.pdbx_strand_id
1 'polypeptide(L)'
;LPPVVAVGARGAWLTLVHDGREVEVLDAMASWWTAVHGHGHPVLDEAITRQLATMNHVMFGGLTHEPAARLAQLLVDVTPDGLET
;
A
#
# COMPACT_ATOMS: atom_id res chain seq x y z
N LEU A 1 -14.46 22.89 7.41
CA LEU A 1 -15.10 21.71 8.04
C LEU A 1 -14.04 20.99 8.86
N PRO A 2 -14.39 20.43 10.03
CA PRO A 2 -13.45 19.58 10.77
C PRO A 2 -13.15 18.29 9.98
N PRO A 3 -12.00 17.63 10.23
CA PRO A 3 -11.73 16.30 9.68
C PRO A 3 -12.81 15.28 10.07
N VAL A 4 -13.14 14.38 9.16
CA VAL A 4 -14.03 13.23 9.41
C VAL A 4 -13.20 12.06 9.91
N VAL A 5 -13.66 11.36 10.95
CA VAL A 5 -12.95 10.19 11.49
C VAL A 5 -13.19 8.99 10.56
N ALA A 6 -12.13 8.37 10.07
CA ALA A 6 -12.19 7.08 9.38
C ALA A 6 -11.89 5.95 10.38
N VAL A 7 -12.68 4.87 10.35
CA VAL A 7 -12.55 3.72 11.27
C VAL A 7 -12.33 2.39 10.53
N GLY A 8 -12.46 2.37 9.21
CA GLY A 8 -12.25 1.19 8.39
C GLY A 8 -12.03 1.53 6.92
N ALA A 9 -11.41 0.59 6.19
CA ALA A 9 -11.25 0.67 4.75
C ALA A 9 -11.15 -0.75 4.16
N ARG A 10 -11.93 -1.06 3.12
CA ARG A 10 -11.94 -2.37 2.46
C ARG A 10 -12.37 -2.26 1.01
N GLY A 11 -11.57 -2.80 0.09
CA GLY A 11 -11.79 -2.63 -1.34
C GLY A 11 -11.82 -1.13 -1.69
N ALA A 12 -12.81 -0.70 -2.45
CA ALA A 12 -12.97 0.71 -2.81
C ALA A 12 -13.78 1.55 -1.78
N TRP A 13 -13.94 1.07 -0.54
CA TRP A 13 -14.83 1.68 0.45
C TRP A 13 -14.08 2.11 1.71
N LEU A 14 -14.55 3.20 2.32
CA LEU A 14 -14.16 3.68 3.65
C LEU A 14 -15.36 3.64 4.60
N THR A 15 -15.12 3.27 5.84
CA THR A 15 -16.05 3.42 6.96
C THR A 15 -15.72 4.71 7.68
N LEU A 16 -16.61 5.70 7.62
CA LEU A 16 -16.44 7.01 8.24
C LEU A 16 -17.45 7.23 9.38
N VAL A 17 -17.09 8.03 10.38
CA VAL A 17 -18.02 8.46 11.44
C VAL A 17 -18.65 9.79 11.05
N HIS A 18 -19.96 9.78 10.81
CA HIS A 18 -20.77 10.95 10.52
C HIS A 18 -21.94 11.02 11.51
N ASP A 19 -22.08 12.15 12.22
CA ASP A 19 -23.10 12.36 13.26
C ASP A 19 -23.19 11.21 14.28
N GLY A 20 -22.03 10.71 14.71
CA GLY A 20 -21.91 9.63 15.69
C GLY A 20 -22.26 8.24 15.16
N ARG A 21 -22.43 8.06 13.84
CA ARG A 21 -22.73 6.78 13.20
C ARG A 21 -21.70 6.44 12.13
N GLU A 22 -21.47 5.15 11.94
CA GLU A 22 -20.64 4.65 10.84
C GLU A 22 -21.43 4.72 9.52
N VAL A 23 -20.78 5.22 8.47
CA VAL A 23 -21.30 5.27 7.11
C VAL A 23 -20.24 4.75 6.14
N GLU A 24 -20.69 3.95 5.16
CA GLU A 24 -19.84 3.45 4.08
C GLU A 24 -19.86 4.45 2.92
N VAL A 25 -18.67 4.85 2.46
CA VAL A 25 -18.51 5.73 1.30
C VAL A 25 -17.50 5.16 0.33
N LEU A 26 -17.71 5.39 -0.97
CA LEU A 26 -16.71 5.06 -1.98
C LEU A 26 -15.50 5.97 -1.83
N ASP A 27 -14.30 5.38 -1.77
CA ASP A 27 -13.03 6.08 -1.92
C ASP A 27 -12.77 6.40 -3.40
N ALA A 28 -13.56 7.32 -3.94
CA ALA A 28 -13.42 7.75 -5.33
C ALA A 28 -12.09 8.46 -5.63
N MET A 29 -11.34 8.82 -4.58
CA MET A 29 -10.06 9.51 -4.67
C MET A 29 -8.87 8.55 -4.57
N ALA A 30 -9.13 7.25 -4.39
CA ALA A 30 -8.14 6.21 -4.12
C ALA A 30 -7.13 6.63 -3.04
N SER A 31 -7.62 7.26 -1.95
CA SER A 31 -6.80 7.75 -0.84
C SER A 31 -5.57 8.53 -1.32
N TRP A 32 -5.87 9.61 -2.04
CA TRP A 32 -4.88 10.44 -2.70
C TRP A 32 -4.08 9.68 -3.78
N TRP A 33 -4.80 8.99 -4.68
CA TRP A 33 -4.27 8.39 -5.90
C TRP A 33 -3.33 7.19 -5.66
N THR A 34 -3.39 6.58 -4.47
CA THR A 34 -2.48 5.50 -4.03
C THR A 34 -3.16 4.13 -4.01
N ALA A 35 -4.41 4.04 -3.59
CA ALA A 35 -5.15 2.79 -3.41
C ALA A 35 -5.69 2.22 -4.74
N VAL A 36 -4.83 2.07 -5.75
CA VAL A 36 -5.21 1.60 -7.10
C VAL A 36 -5.82 0.19 -7.12
N HIS A 37 -5.51 -0.62 -6.11
CA HIS A 37 -6.10 -1.96 -5.90
C HIS A 37 -7.17 -1.99 -4.79
N GLY A 38 -7.54 -0.83 -4.24
CA GLY A 38 -8.35 -0.72 -3.03
C GLY A 38 -7.58 -1.09 -1.75
N HIS A 39 -8.29 -0.98 -0.63
CA HIS A 39 -7.77 -1.21 0.72
C HIS A 39 -7.89 -2.69 1.14
N GLY A 40 -6.92 -3.20 1.89
CA GLY A 40 -6.93 -4.57 2.41
C GLY A 40 -6.95 -5.64 1.30
N HIS A 41 -6.24 -5.39 0.20
CA HIS A 41 -6.16 -6.36 -0.89
C HIS A 41 -5.38 -7.59 -0.42
N PRO A 42 -5.93 -8.81 -0.49
CA PRO A 42 -5.36 -9.98 0.18
C PRO A 42 -3.92 -10.30 -0.25
N VAL A 43 -3.57 -10.06 -1.52
CA VAL A 43 -2.20 -10.25 -2.03
C VAL A 43 -1.20 -9.27 -1.40
N LEU A 44 -1.62 -8.01 -1.17
CA LEU A 44 -0.75 -6.98 -0.58
C LEU A 44 -0.58 -7.21 0.92
N ASP A 45 -1.69 -7.52 1.62
CA ASP A 45 -1.68 -7.82 3.05
C ASP A 45 -0.84 -9.08 3.36
N GLU A 46 -0.95 -10.12 2.55
CA GLU A 46 -0.12 -11.33 2.69
C GLU A 46 1.36 -11.03 2.41
N ALA A 47 1.68 -10.22 1.40
CA ALA A 47 3.06 -9.84 1.09
C ALA A 47 3.73 -9.08 2.25
N ILE A 48 3.03 -8.09 2.83
CA ILE A 48 3.52 -7.33 3.99
C ILE A 48 3.67 -8.27 5.20
N THR A 49 2.67 -9.10 5.49
CA THR A 49 2.70 -10.02 6.65
C THR A 49 3.83 -11.04 6.54
N ARG A 50 4.04 -11.63 5.36
CA ARG A 50 5.10 -12.62 5.11
C ARG A 50 6.49 -11.99 5.27
N GLN A 51 6.68 -10.79 4.72
CA GLN A 51 7.95 -10.09 4.87
C GLN A 51 8.18 -9.66 6.31
N LEU A 52 7.16 -9.15 7.01
CA LEU A 52 7.25 -8.76 8.41
C LEU A 52 7.65 -9.94 9.32
N ALA A 53 7.11 -11.14 9.06
CA ALA A 53 7.48 -12.36 9.78
C ALA A 53 8.93 -12.82 9.50
N THR A 54 9.52 -12.38 8.39
CA THR A 54 10.89 -12.75 7.98
C THR A 54 11.91 -11.71 8.45
N MET A 55 11.71 -10.45 8.07
CA MET A 55 12.57 -9.32 8.39
C MET A 55 11.81 -8.02 8.12
N ASN A 56 11.69 -7.16 9.16
CA ASN A 56 11.03 -5.86 9.04
C ASN A 56 11.89 -4.82 8.31
N HIS A 57 13.18 -4.73 8.64
CA HIS A 57 14.13 -3.79 8.05
C HIS A 57 15.58 -4.17 8.37
N VAL A 58 16.51 -3.80 7.50
CA VAL A 58 17.96 -3.87 7.74
C VAL A 58 18.64 -2.69 7.04
N MET A 59 19.78 -2.23 7.57
CA MET A 59 20.57 -1.20 6.91
C MET A 59 21.01 -1.64 5.51
N PHE A 60 20.99 -0.73 4.54
CA PHE A 60 21.39 -1.02 3.15
C PHE A 60 22.87 -0.72 2.86
N GLY A 61 23.58 -0.12 3.82
CA GLY A 61 25.01 0.16 3.70
C GLY A 61 25.84 -1.12 3.81
N GLY A 62 26.24 -1.69 2.68
CA GLY A 62 27.03 -2.92 2.62
C GLY A 62 26.20 -4.22 2.68
N LEU A 63 24.86 -4.11 2.70
CA LEU A 63 23.94 -5.25 2.66
C LEU A 63 22.88 -5.02 1.58
N THR A 64 22.22 -6.11 1.17
CA THR A 64 21.03 -6.08 0.31
C THR A 64 20.04 -7.14 0.77
N HIS A 65 18.86 -7.20 0.15
CA HIS A 65 17.85 -8.21 0.44
C HIS A 65 16.95 -8.47 -0.77
N GLU A 66 16.37 -9.67 -0.82
CA GLU A 66 15.55 -10.14 -1.95
C GLU A 66 14.44 -9.14 -2.37
N PRO A 67 13.66 -8.50 -1.47
CA PRO A 67 12.65 -7.53 -1.88
C PRO A 67 13.19 -6.32 -2.66
N ALA A 68 14.40 -5.84 -2.34
CA ALA A 68 14.99 -4.70 -3.05
C ALA A 68 15.40 -5.11 -4.47
N ALA A 69 16.07 -6.25 -4.62
CA ALA A 69 16.47 -6.77 -5.93
C ALA A 69 15.25 -7.03 -6.83
N ARG A 70 14.20 -7.67 -6.28
CA ARG A 70 12.97 -7.95 -7.03
C ARG A 70 12.24 -6.67 -7.47
N LEU A 71 12.12 -5.69 -6.59
CA LEU A 71 11.46 -4.42 -6.93
C LEU A 71 12.28 -3.64 -7.97
N ALA A 72 13.61 -3.58 -7.83
CA ALA A 72 14.47 -2.91 -8.79
C ALA A 72 14.33 -3.52 -10.20
N GLN A 73 14.38 -4.86 -10.31
CA GLN A 73 14.16 -5.55 -11.58
C GLN A 73 12.79 -5.24 -12.17
N LEU A 74 11.72 -5.34 -11.37
CA LEU A 74 10.37 -5.04 -11.84
C LEU A 74 10.23 -3.60 -12.33
N LEU A 75 10.89 -2.64 -11.68
CA LEU A 75 10.82 -1.23 -12.07
C LEU A 75 11.53 -0.98 -13.39
N VAL A 76 12.73 -1.52 -13.60
CA VAL A 76 13.43 -1.33 -14.90
C VAL A 76 12.67 -2.01 -16.03
N ASP A 77 12.04 -3.16 -15.79
CA ASP A 77 11.30 -3.91 -16.80
C ASP A 77 10.05 -3.17 -17.32
N VAL A 78 9.44 -2.31 -16.50
CA VAL A 78 8.19 -1.59 -16.84
C VAL A 78 8.40 -0.11 -17.15
N THR A 79 9.60 0.42 -16.91
CA THR A 79 9.93 1.82 -17.21
C THR A 79 10.47 1.96 -18.63
N PRO A 80 10.50 3.18 -19.20
CA PRO A 80 11.10 3.40 -20.52
C PRO A 80 12.58 2.98 -20.56
N ASP A 81 13.02 2.56 -21.75
CA ASP A 81 14.42 2.17 -21.99
C ASP A 81 15.43 3.21 -21.50
N GLY A 82 16.57 2.72 -21.00
CA GLY A 82 17.70 3.55 -20.53
C GLY A 82 17.82 3.71 -19.01
N LEU A 83 16.98 3.02 -18.24
CA LEU A 83 17.11 2.88 -16.78
C LEU A 83 17.50 1.43 -16.42
N GLU A 84 18.50 1.25 -15.56
CA GLU A 84 19.11 -0.05 -15.24
C GLU A 84 19.22 -0.27 -13.71
N THR A 85 19.32 -1.53 -13.27
CA THR A 85 19.45 -1.93 -11.85
C THR A 85 20.88 -1.93 -11.34
#